data_AF-A0A844FHF4-F1
#
_entry.id   AF-A0A844FHF4-F1
#
_cell.length_a   1.000
_cell.length_b   1.000
_cell.length_c   1.000
_cell.angle_alpha   90.00
_cell.angle_beta   90.00
_cell.angle_gamma   90.00
#
_symmetry.space_group_name_H-M   'P 1'
#
loop_
_entity.id
_entity.type
_entity.pdbx_description
1 polymer ?
#
loop_
_entity_poly.entity_id
_entity_poly.type
_entity_poly.pdbx_seq_one_letter_code
_entity_poly.pdbx_strand_id
1 'polypeptide(L)'
;MKEKSKFITFLLSFVPGLAHFYLGFSDRAIIFLMAFFGAILGVSGLAFLTSGEDFFILLVFILPIIWLIALIDSFSLRKKHILMEYGNTKNGIEYKDSDEIKKSNKKAITLALSIIPGAGHMYLGYQKKGLLIMGSFFFTVFFMGWLGVSLFLFVLPMIWFYGFFDAFHLVEGKDLEDEENSFVLSDIKTEWIGWGFITIGILIVIERILYPLIPYEIRNYIQTLIVSVIFIVGGIKLLAKNRRQNENNIEDIENIGGEDDEE
;
A
#
# COMPACT_ATOMS: atom_id res chain seq x y z
N MET A 1 26.91 -27.99 13.20
CA MET A 1 26.65 -27.36 14.51
C MET A 1 25.39 -28.00 15.10
N LYS A 2 25.00 -27.78 16.37
CA LYS A 2 23.76 -28.41 16.90
C LYS A 2 22.53 -27.85 16.18
N GLU A 3 21.67 -28.72 15.66
CA GLU A 3 20.39 -28.32 15.05
C GLU A 3 19.59 -27.44 16.01
N LYS A 4 19.11 -26.30 15.50
CA LYS A 4 18.29 -25.36 16.26
C LYS A 4 16.91 -25.98 16.51
N SER A 5 16.44 -25.97 17.77
CA SER A 5 15.24 -26.68 18.21
C SER A 5 13.93 -26.09 17.67
N LYS A 6 13.02 -26.96 17.19
CA LYS A 6 11.67 -26.59 16.73
C LYS A 6 10.88 -25.85 17.79
N PHE A 7 10.91 -26.39 19.00
CA PHE A 7 10.22 -25.86 20.15
C PHE A 7 10.75 -24.49 20.57
N ILE A 8 12.08 -24.29 20.59
CA ILE A 8 12.68 -23.03 21.05
C ILE A 8 12.32 -21.87 20.13
N THR A 9 12.37 -22.05 18.80
CA THR A 9 11.97 -20.96 17.89
C THR A 9 10.48 -20.68 17.97
N PHE A 10 9.63 -21.69 18.17
CA PHE A 10 8.19 -21.45 18.39
C PHE A 10 7.98 -20.62 19.65
N LEU A 11 8.63 -21.00 20.76
CA LEU A 11 8.56 -20.28 22.03
C LEU A 11 9.08 -18.84 21.90
N LEU A 12 10.19 -18.62 21.20
CA LEU A 12 10.72 -17.28 20.97
C LEU A 12 9.86 -16.46 19.99
N SER A 13 9.06 -17.09 19.13
CA SER A 13 8.24 -16.35 18.15
C SER A 13 7.09 -15.58 18.81
N PHE A 14 6.76 -15.84 20.08
CA PHE A 14 5.80 -15.04 20.84
C PHE A 14 6.13 -13.54 20.86
N VAL A 15 7.42 -13.20 20.79
CA VAL A 15 7.87 -11.82 20.55
C VAL A 15 8.47 -11.77 19.14
N PRO A 16 7.84 -11.03 18.20
CA PRO A 16 8.34 -10.93 16.83
C PRO A 16 9.82 -10.50 16.80
N GLY A 17 10.63 -11.29 16.10
CA GLY A 17 12.07 -11.05 15.94
C GLY A 17 12.98 -11.87 16.87
N LEU A 18 12.55 -12.30 18.06
CA LEU A 18 13.43 -13.09 18.94
C LEU A 18 13.80 -14.44 18.33
N ALA A 19 12.83 -15.08 17.66
CA ALA A 19 13.06 -16.35 16.95
C ALA A 19 14.16 -16.25 15.90
N HIS A 20 14.26 -15.12 15.19
CA HIS A 20 15.29 -14.85 14.19
C HIS A 20 16.67 -14.68 14.81
N PHE A 21 16.79 -14.02 15.96
CA PHE A 21 18.06 -13.95 16.69
C PHE A 21 18.57 -15.34 17.07
N TYR A 22 17.69 -16.22 17.57
CA TYR A 22 18.07 -17.59 17.90
C TYR A 22 18.57 -18.39 16.69
N LEU A 23 17.98 -18.15 15.52
CA LEU A 23 18.38 -18.75 14.25
C LEU A 23 19.61 -18.09 13.60
N GLY A 24 20.11 -16.98 14.16
CA GLY A 24 21.29 -16.26 13.64
C GLY A 24 20.99 -15.20 12.57
N PHE A 25 19.72 -14.90 12.29
CA PHE A 25 19.31 -13.91 11.30
C PHE A 25 19.04 -12.54 11.96
N SER A 26 20.11 -11.89 12.44
CA SER A 26 20.04 -10.64 13.20
C SER A 26 19.35 -9.49 12.45
N ASP A 27 19.57 -9.36 11.14
CA ASP A 27 18.94 -8.30 10.33
C ASP A 27 17.41 -8.39 10.41
N ARG A 28 16.87 -9.60 10.23
CA ARG A 28 15.43 -9.86 10.27
C ARG A 28 14.86 -9.75 11.67
N ALA A 29 15.64 -10.17 12.67
CA ALA A 29 15.26 -10.02 14.06
C ALA A 29 14.99 -8.56 14.42
N ILE A 30 15.89 -7.66 14.02
CA ILE A 30 15.76 -6.22 14.25
C ILE A 30 14.54 -5.65 13.51
N ILE A 31 14.29 -6.07 12.27
CA ILE A 31 13.12 -5.63 11.49
C ILE A 31 11.81 -5.95 12.22
N PHE A 32 11.61 -7.21 12.62
CA PHE A 32 10.37 -7.62 13.27
C PHE A 32 10.22 -7.00 14.66
N LEU A 33 11.33 -6.79 15.37
CA LEU A 33 11.33 -6.14 16.68
C LEU A 33 11.00 -4.65 16.56
N MET A 34 11.57 -3.94 15.58
CA MET A 34 11.21 -2.54 15.27
C MET A 34 9.76 -2.43 14.83
N ALA A 35 9.26 -3.33 13.98
CA ALA A 35 7.85 -3.30 13.56
C ALA A 35 6.91 -3.52 14.76
N PHE A 36 7.22 -4.48 15.64
CA PHE A 36 6.42 -4.79 16.81
C PHE A 36 6.40 -3.65 17.84
N PHE A 37 7.57 -3.21 18.30
CA PHE A 37 7.65 -2.09 19.27
C PHE A 37 7.26 -0.76 18.64
N GLY A 38 7.58 -0.55 17.37
CA GLY A 38 7.19 0.64 16.61
C GLY A 38 5.68 0.78 16.48
N ALA A 39 4.95 -0.32 16.24
CA ALA A 39 3.49 -0.31 16.26
C ALA A 39 2.95 0.08 17.64
N ILE A 40 3.46 -0.54 18.72
CA ILE A 40 3.05 -0.24 20.09
C ILE A 40 3.30 1.23 20.44
N LEU A 41 4.52 1.72 20.22
CA LEU A 41 4.91 3.10 20.51
C LEU A 41 4.16 4.10 19.64
N GLY A 42 3.98 3.81 18.35
CA GLY A 42 3.26 4.66 17.42
C GLY A 42 1.79 4.84 17.81
N VAL A 43 1.09 3.74 18.09
CA VAL A 43 -0.32 3.80 18.52
C VAL A 43 -0.45 4.42 19.90
N SER A 44 0.42 4.07 20.84
CA SER A 44 0.40 4.65 22.19
C SER A 44 0.68 6.16 22.16
N GLY A 45 1.63 6.60 21.33
CA GLY A 45 1.93 8.02 21.12
C GLY A 45 0.76 8.76 20.48
N LEU A 46 0.09 8.15 19.50
CA LEU A 46 -1.10 8.73 18.88
C LEU A 46 -2.26 8.85 19.88
N ALA A 47 -2.53 7.80 20.67
CA ALA A 47 -3.54 7.81 21.72
C ALA A 47 -3.26 8.91 22.75
N PHE A 48 -2.00 9.07 23.17
CA PHE A 48 -1.58 10.11 24.11
C PHE A 48 -1.78 11.53 23.54
N LEU A 49 -1.37 11.77 22.29
CA LEU A 49 -1.47 13.09 21.65
C LEU A 49 -2.91 13.53 21.39
N THR A 50 -3.80 12.58 21.13
CA THR A 50 -5.21 12.85 20.77
C THR A 50 -6.17 12.70 21.95
N SER A 51 -5.68 12.22 23.11
CA SER A 51 -6.52 11.78 24.24
C SER A 51 -7.62 10.79 23.82
N GLY A 52 -7.38 10.05 22.75
CA GLY A 52 -8.31 9.05 22.21
C GLY A 52 -7.93 7.65 22.70
N GLU A 53 -8.73 7.07 23.57
CA GLU A 53 -8.55 5.68 24.05
C GLU A 53 -8.81 4.66 22.91
N ASP A 54 -9.62 5.04 21.91
CA ASP A 54 -10.08 4.15 20.85
C ASP A 54 -8.96 3.68 19.91
N PHE A 55 -7.83 4.40 19.84
CA PHE A 55 -6.72 4.04 18.95
C PHE A 55 -6.08 2.69 19.28
N PHE A 56 -6.19 2.21 20.53
CA PHE A 56 -5.67 0.91 20.94
C PHE A 56 -6.31 -0.27 20.18
N ILE A 57 -7.51 -0.08 19.61
CA ILE A 57 -8.15 -1.10 18.75
C ILE A 57 -7.27 -1.47 17.55
N LEU A 58 -6.46 -0.54 17.05
CA LEU A 58 -5.54 -0.78 15.94
C LEU A 58 -4.47 -1.82 16.31
N LEU A 59 -4.00 -1.85 17.56
CA LEU A 59 -3.00 -2.84 18.00
C LEU A 59 -3.57 -4.26 18.03
N VAL A 60 -4.86 -4.42 18.32
CA VAL A 60 -5.54 -5.72 18.32
C VAL A 60 -5.49 -6.37 16.94
N PHE A 61 -5.49 -5.57 15.87
CA PHE A 61 -5.34 -6.08 14.50
C PHE A 61 -3.89 -6.15 14.04
N ILE A 62 -3.07 -5.13 14.32
CA ILE A 62 -1.71 -5.03 13.80
C ILE A 62 -0.76 -6.04 14.44
N LEU A 63 -0.81 -6.24 15.77
CA LEU A 63 0.15 -7.10 16.46
C LEU A 63 0.02 -8.58 16.08
N PRO A 64 -1.19 -9.18 15.99
CA PRO A 64 -1.33 -10.55 15.51
C PRO A 64 -0.84 -10.76 14.08
N ILE A 65 -1.03 -9.76 13.20
CA ILE A 65 -0.54 -9.81 11.82
C ILE A 65 1.00 -9.82 11.80
N ILE A 66 1.64 -8.88 12.50
CA ILE A 66 3.11 -8.83 12.61
C ILE A 66 3.65 -10.13 13.21
N TRP A 67 3.00 -10.65 14.25
CA TRP A 67 3.36 -11.91 14.90
C TRP A 67 3.28 -13.09 13.94
N LEU A 68 2.19 -13.22 13.20
CA LEU A 68 1.98 -14.32 12.26
C LEU A 68 3.00 -14.28 11.11
N ILE A 69 3.29 -13.10 10.56
CA ILE A 69 4.32 -12.93 9.52
C ILE A 69 5.70 -13.33 10.06
N ALA A 70 6.07 -12.83 11.24
CA ALA A 70 7.36 -13.16 11.87
C ALA A 70 7.49 -14.66 12.19
N LEU A 71 6.42 -15.28 12.68
CA LEU A 71 6.35 -16.72 12.92
C LEU A 71 6.61 -17.49 11.61
N ILE A 72 5.84 -17.23 10.56
CA ILE A 72 5.98 -17.91 9.26
C ILE A 72 7.39 -17.73 8.70
N ASP A 73 7.94 -16.51 8.77
CA ASP A 73 9.28 -16.22 8.28
C ASP A 73 10.36 -17.01 9.05
N SER A 74 10.27 -17.06 10.39
CA SER A 74 11.24 -17.80 11.22
C SER A 74 11.23 -19.31 10.92
N PHE A 75 10.05 -19.90 10.67
CA PHE A 75 9.93 -21.31 10.31
C PHE A 75 10.45 -21.59 8.90
N SER A 76 10.21 -20.67 7.96
CA SER A 76 10.77 -20.73 6.60
C SER A 76 12.30 -20.70 6.63
N LEU A 77 12.89 -19.76 7.37
CA LEU A 77 14.34 -19.60 7.51
C LEU A 77 15.00 -20.81 8.17
N ARG A 78 14.38 -21.37 9.21
CA ARG A 78 14.89 -22.60 9.82
C ARG A 78 14.90 -23.76 8.82
N LYS A 79 13.82 -23.94 8.07
CA LYS A 79 13.74 -25.00 7.05
C LYS A 79 14.82 -24.81 5.99
N LYS A 80 15.04 -23.56 5.54
CA LYS A 80 16.11 -23.19 4.59
C LYS A 80 17.49 -23.52 5.17
N HIS A 81 17.79 -23.10 6.41
CA HIS A 81 19.07 -23.37 7.08
C HIS A 81 19.34 -24.88 7.28
N ILE A 82 18.33 -25.67 7.65
CA ILE A 82 18.48 -27.14 7.79
C ILE A 82 18.77 -27.78 6.42
N LEU A 83 18.08 -27.35 5.36
CA LEU A 83 18.34 -27.82 4.00
C LEU A 83 19.76 -27.48 3.54
N MET A 84 20.26 -26.30 3.93
CA MET A 84 21.60 -25.82 3.61
C MET A 84 22.71 -26.56 4.34
N GLU A 85 22.57 -26.77 5.65
CA GLU A 85 23.57 -27.52 6.44
C GLU A 85 23.72 -28.96 5.93
N TYR A 86 22.61 -29.56 5.48
CA TYR A 86 22.61 -30.89 4.85
C TYR A 86 23.20 -30.88 3.42
N GLY A 87 22.90 -29.85 2.61
CA GLY A 87 23.39 -29.72 1.23
C GLY A 87 24.88 -29.35 1.13
N ASN A 88 25.37 -28.46 2.00
CA ASN A 88 26.75 -27.97 2.01
C ASN A 88 27.75 -29.04 2.47
N THR A 89 27.29 -29.99 3.30
CA THR A 89 28.06 -31.20 3.64
C THR A 89 28.30 -32.10 2.41
N LYS A 90 27.49 -31.95 1.34
CA LYS A 90 27.52 -32.85 0.18
C LYS A 90 28.18 -32.24 -1.06
N ASN A 91 28.14 -30.91 -1.25
CA ASN A 91 28.81 -30.20 -2.33
C ASN A 91 29.28 -28.83 -1.82
N GLY A 92 30.59 -28.56 -1.87
CA GLY A 92 31.21 -27.30 -1.43
C GLY A 92 30.84 -26.09 -2.30
N ILE A 93 29.58 -25.63 -2.19
CA ILE A 93 29.01 -24.50 -2.92
C ILE A 93 28.78 -23.38 -1.90
N GLU A 94 29.86 -22.83 -1.36
CA GLU A 94 29.80 -21.78 -0.32
C GLU A 94 29.55 -20.39 -0.92
N TYR A 95 29.84 -20.19 -2.22
CA TYR A 95 29.79 -18.85 -2.84
C TYR A 95 28.40 -18.39 -3.30
N LYS A 96 27.53 -19.30 -3.74
CA LYS A 96 26.22 -18.93 -4.32
C LYS A 96 25.14 -18.61 -3.26
N ASP A 97 25.36 -19.06 -2.02
CA ASP A 97 24.40 -18.99 -0.92
C ASP A 97 24.35 -17.60 -0.24
N SER A 98 25.52 -16.98 -0.08
CA SER A 98 25.62 -15.66 0.56
C SER A 98 24.86 -14.57 -0.19
N ASP A 99 24.80 -14.64 -1.52
CA ASP A 99 24.12 -13.66 -2.37
C ASP A 99 22.59 -13.81 -2.33
N GLU A 100 22.07 -15.03 -2.22
CA GLU A 100 20.63 -15.26 -2.05
C GLU A 100 20.12 -14.76 -0.70
N ILE A 101 20.87 -15.02 0.38
CA ILE A 101 20.52 -14.53 1.72
C ILE A 101 20.55 -13.00 1.75
N LYS A 102 21.59 -12.38 1.17
CA LYS A 102 21.68 -10.91 1.03
C LYS A 102 20.51 -10.35 0.22
N LYS A 103 20.15 -10.96 -0.91
CA LYS A 103 19.00 -10.54 -1.74
C LYS A 103 17.69 -10.63 -0.96
N SER A 104 17.48 -11.71 -0.21
CA SER A 104 16.26 -11.90 0.59
C SER A 104 16.20 -10.92 1.78
N ASN A 105 17.31 -10.63 2.44
CA ASN A 105 17.39 -9.63 3.51
C ASN A 105 17.14 -8.22 2.96
N LYS A 106 17.76 -7.86 1.83
CA LYS A 106 17.53 -6.58 1.14
C LYS A 106 16.03 -6.37 0.84
N LYS A 107 15.34 -7.41 0.36
CA LYS A 107 13.88 -7.39 0.15
C LYS A 107 13.10 -7.12 1.44
N ALA A 108 13.36 -7.88 2.49
CA ALA A 108 12.67 -7.72 3.77
C ALA A 108 12.89 -6.32 4.39
N ILE A 109 14.14 -5.81 4.36
CA ILE A 109 14.48 -4.48 4.88
C ILE A 109 13.78 -3.39 4.06
N THR A 110 13.79 -3.50 2.73
CA THR A 110 13.12 -2.54 1.86
C THR A 110 11.62 -2.46 2.17
N LEU A 111 10.96 -3.61 2.30
CA LEU A 111 9.53 -3.68 2.60
C LEU A 111 9.20 -3.13 3.99
N ALA A 112 10.02 -3.44 4.99
CA ALA A 112 9.84 -2.92 6.33
C ALA A 112 10.03 -1.39 6.38
N LEU A 113 11.06 -0.87 5.69
CA LEU A 113 11.27 0.58 5.59
C LEU A 113 10.18 1.27 4.77
N SER A 114 9.59 0.59 3.78
CA SER A 114 8.49 1.14 2.97
C SER A 114 7.20 1.38 3.75
N ILE A 115 7.10 0.89 5.00
CA ILE A 115 6.04 1.31 5.92
C ILE A 115 6.10 2.82 6.16
N ILE A 116 7.30 3.40 6.21
CA ILE A 116 7.50 4.84 6.18
C ILE A 116 7.53 5.27 4.71
N PRO A 117 6.57 6.11 4.25
CA PRO A 117 6.48 6.47 2.83
C PRO A 117 7.82 7.03 2.32
N GLY A 118 8.33 6.44 1.24
CA GLY A 118 9.57 6.83 0.59
C GLY A 118 10.88 6.27 1.20
N ALA A 119 10.87 5.75 2.43
CA ALA A 119 12.11 5.29 3.07
C ALA A 119 12.67 4.00 2.46
N GLY A 120 11.81 3.09 1.97
CA GLY A 120 12.23 1.90 1.25
C GLY A 120 13.00 2.22 -0.04
N HIS A 121 12.56 3.22 -0.80
CA HIS A 121 13.28 3.71 -1.98
C HIS A 121 14.65 4.27 -1.64
N MET A 122 14.74 5.07 -0.58
CA MET A 122 16.01 5.64 -0.12
C MET A 122 16.99 4.54 0.31
N TYR A 123 16.51 3.48 0.95
CA TYR A 123 17.33 2.30 1.28
C TYR A 123 17.87 1.57 0.04
N LEU A 124 17.08 1.50 -1.03
CA LEU A 124 17.51 0.93 -2.31
C LEU A 124 18.50 1.82 -3.08
N GLY A 125 18.71 3.06 -2.66
CA GLY A 125 19.57 4.05 -3.32
C GLY A 125 18.80 5.13 -4.11
N TYR A 126 17.49 4.99 -4.28
CA TYR A 126 16.63 5.92 -5.03
C TYR A 126 16.23 7.14 -4.17
N GLN A 127 17.20 7.98 -3.81
CA GLN A 127 17.01 9.11 -2.89
C GLN A 127 15.97 10.12 -3.37
N LYS A 128 16.04 10.53 -4.66
CA LYS A 128 15.11 11.52 -5.23
C LYS A 128 13.67 11.00 -5.23
N LYS A 129 13.47 9.74 -5.67
CA LYS A 129 12.15 9.08 -5.71
C LYS A 129 11.57 8.91 -4.31
N GLY A 130 12.39 8.43 -3.37
CA GLY A 130 11.99 8.30 -1.97
C GLY A 130 11.62 9.63 -1.33
N LEU A 131 12.42 10.68 -1.52
CA LEU A 131 12.12 12.02 -1.01
C LEU A 131 10.85 12.60 -1.64
N LEU A 132 10.61 12.37 -2.94
CA LEU A 132 9.40 12.83 -3.61
C LEU A 132 8.14 12.17 -3.04
N ILE A 133 8.16 10.84 -2.85
CA ILE A 133 7.04 10.08 -2.27
C ILE A 133 6.82 10.51 -0.82
N MET A 134 7.90 10.59 -0.03
CA MET A 134 7.87 11.04 1.36
C MET A 134 7.30 12.47 1.45
N GLY A 135 7.84 13.38 0.62
CA GLY A 135 7.41 14.78 0.54
C GLY A 135 5.95 14.90 0.15
N SER A 136 5.49 14.14 -0.85
CA SER A 136 4.08 14.14 -1.29
C SER A 136 3.14 13.64 -0.19
N PHE A 137 3.53 12.57 0.52
CA PHE A 137 2.75 12.03 1.62
C PHE A 137 2.63 13.05 2.77
N PHE A 138 3.75 13.57 3.28
CA PHE A 138 3.72 14.52 4.40
C PHE A 138 3.15 15.89 4.01
N PHE A 139 3.37 16.34 2.76
CA PHE A 139 2.72 17.52 2.22
C PHE A 139 1.20 17.34 2.20
N THR A 140 0.70 16.18 1.79
CA THR A 140 -0.73 15.86 1.82
C THR A 140 -1.28 15.88 3.24
N VAL A 141 -0.57 15.28 4.22
CA VAL A 141 -0.95 15.34 5.65
C VAL A 141 -1.01 16.78 6.15
N PHE A 142 0.02 17.56 5.87
CA PHE A 142 0.11 18.96 6.25
C PHE A 142 -1.03 19.80 5.64
N PHE A 143 -1.26 19.63 4.33
CA PHE A 143 -2.28 20.37 3.59
C PHE A 143 -3.69 19.97 4.02
N MET A 144 -3.92 18.68 4.30
CA MET A 144 -5.15 18.17 4.92
C MET A 144 -5.42 18.87 6.26
N GLY A 145 -4.43 18.89 7.16
CA GLY A 145 -4.56 19.52 8.47
C GLY A 145 -4.79 21.03 8.40
N TRP A 146 -4.06 21.73 7.52
CA TRP A 146 -4.22 23.17 7.31
C TRP A 146 -5.63 23.52 6.79
N LEU A 147 -6.06 22.83 5.72
CA LEU A 147 -7.34 23.14 5.08
C LEU A 147 -8.53 22.68 5.92
N GLY A 148 -8.34 21.65 6.76
CA GLY A 148 -9.41 21.01 7.53
C GLY A 148 -10.33 20.16 6.66
N VAL A 149 -9.83 19.70 5.50
CA VAL A 149 -10.61 19.00 4.47
C VAL A 149 -10.39 17.50 4.59
N SER A 150 -11.47 16.73 4.79
CA SER A 150 -11.35 15.28 5.04
C SER A 150 -11.04 14.45 3.79
N LEU A 151 -11.22 15.01 2.59
CA LEU A 151 -11.07 14.31 1.31
C LEU A 151 -9.65 13.78 1.07
N PHE A 152 -8.64 14.42 1.63
CA PHE A 152 -7.24 13.98 1.52
C PHE A 152 -6.96 12.66 2.26
N LEU A 153 -7.84 12.21 3.17
CA LEU A 153 -7.72 10.91 3.83
C LEU A 153 -7.70 9.74 2.85
N PHE A 154 -8.35 9.85 1.69
CA PHE A 154 -8.32 8.81 0.67
C PHE A 154 -7.03 8.83 -0.16
N VAL A 155 -6.45 10.03 -0.34
CA VAL A 155 -5.21 10.22 -1.12
C VAL A 155 -4.00 9.66 -0.37
N LEU A 156 -3.99 9.74 0.96
CA LEU A 156 -2.87 9.26 1.79
C LEU A 156 -2.56 7.76 1.60
N PRO A 157 -3.52 6.82 1.77
CA PRO A 157 -3.30 5.41 1.44
C PRO A 157 -2.90 5.19 -0.01
N MET A 158 -3.45 5.95 -0.96
CA MET A 158 -3.12 5.82 -2.38
C MET A 158 -1.63 6.12 -2.64
N ILE A 159 -1.11 7.24 -2.11
CA ILE A 159 0.32 7.59 -2.20
C ILE A 159 1.18 6.53 -1.51
N TRP A 160 0.75 6.08 -0.32
CA TRP A 160 1.49 5.09 0.46
C TRP A 160 1.57 3.74 -0.24
N PHE A 161 0.45 3.20 -0.73
CA PHE A 161 0.42 1.93 -1.47
C PHE A 161 1.24 2.02 -2.74
N TYR A 162 1.11 3.11 -3.50
CA TYR A 162 1.96 3.35 -4.67
C TYR A 162 3.44 3.25 -4.31
N GLY A 163 3.88 3.98 -3.28
CA GLY A 163 5.26 3.92 -2.82
C GLY A 163 5.69 2.54 -2.33
N PHE A 164 4.86 1.88 -1.53
CA PHE A 164 5.15 0.54 -1.02
C PHE A 164 5.35 -0.48 -2.13
N PHE A 165 4.41 -0.54 -3.08
CA PHE A 165 4.50 -1.47 -4.19
C PHE A 165 5.63 -1.10 -5.15
N ASP A 166 5.88 0.18 -5.40
CA ASP A 166 6.99 0.59 -6.24
C ASP A 166 8.35 0.17 -5.64
N ALA A 167 8.56 0.37 -4.34
CA ALA A 167 9.76 -0.12 -3.64
C ALA A 167 9.86 -1.66 -3.66
N PHE A 168 8.74 -2.36 -3.57
CA PHE A 168 8.69 -3.83 -3.71
C PHE A 168 9.17 -4.28 -5.10
N HIS A 169 8.69 -3.65 -6.17
CA HIS A 169 9.10 -4.00 -7.54
C HIS A 169 10.58 -3.71 -7.79
N LEU A 170 11.08 -2.56 -7.30
CA LEU A 170 12.49 -2.17 -7.42
C LEU A 170 13.43 -3.19 -6.74
N VAL A 171 13.04 -3.73 -5.57
CA VAL A 171 13.88 -4.74 -4.89
C VAL A 171 13.75 -6.15 -5.48
N GLU A 172 12.72 -6.42 -6.28
CA GLU A 172 12.63 -7.67 -7.05
C GLU A 172 13.60 -7.72 -8.23
N GLY A 173 14.21 -6.58 -8.60
CA GLY A 173 15.01 -6.48 -9.82
C GLY A 173 14.15 -6.54 -11.07
N LYS A 174 12.86 -6.24 -10.94
CA LYS A 174 12.05 -5.75 -12.07
C LYS A 174 12.48 -4.29 -12.23
N ASP A 175 13.63 -4.10 -12.86
CA ASP A 175 14.03 -2.77 -13.28
C ASP A 175 12.92 -2.28 -14.20
N LEU A 176 12.13 -1.32 -13.71
CA LEU A 176 11.51 -0.37 -14.61
C LEU A 176 12.71 0.40 -15.17
N GLU A 177 13.30 -0.14 -16.24
CA GLU A 177 14.36 0.49 -17.01
C GLU A 177 13.97 1.98 -17.21
N ASP A 178 14.89 2.87 -16.83
CA ASP A 178 14.93 4.27 -17.25
C ASP A 178 13.83 5.25 -16.77
N GLU A 179 13.47 5.27 -15.49
CA GLU A 179 12.73 6.40 -14.89
C GLU A 179 13.57 7.31 -13.97
N GLU A 180 14.91 7.35 -14.15
CA GLU A 180 15.73 8.33 -13.41
C GLU A 180 15.46 9.79 -13.86
N ASN A 181 14.72 9.99 -14.98
CA ASN A 181 14.47 11.30 -15.59
C ASN A 181 13.00 11.69 -15.85
N SER A 182 11.99 10.84 -15.60
CA SER A 182 10.60 11.13 -16.05
C SER A 182 9.66 11.72 -15.00
N PHE A 183 9.95 11.60 -13.70
CA PHE A 183 9.06 12.14 -12.65
C PHE A 183 9.39 13.59 -12.25
N VAL A 184 9.91 14.37 -13.19
CA VAL A 184 9.81 15.83 -13.12
C VAL A 184 8.41 16.17 -13.62
N LEU A 185 7.70 17.06 -12.92
CA LEU A 185 6.37 17.62 -13.26
C LEU A 185 6.30 18.33 -14.65
N SER A 186 7.23 18.03 -15.56
CA SER A 186 7.48 18.68 -16.84
C SER A 186 6.41 18.37 -17.89
N ASP A 187 5.82 17.17 -17.86
CA ASP A 187 4.86 16.76 -18.91
C ASP A 187 3.39 16.94 -18.53
N ILE A 188 3.12 17.52 -17.36
CA ILE A 188 1.76 17.88 -16.98
C ILE A 188 1.41 19.22 -17.65
N LYS A 189 0.53 19.13 -18.65
CA LYS A 189 -0.12 20.28 -19.28
C LYS A 189 -0.60 21.28 -18.23
N THR A 190 -0.11 22.51 -18.30
CA THR A 190 -0.37 23.56 -17.30
C THR A 190 -1.86 23.87 -17.13
N GLU A 191 -2.66 23.60 -18.15
CA GLU A 191 -4.13 23.72 -18.11
C GLU A 191 -4.76 22.76 -17.09
N TRP A 192 -4.25 21.54 -16.97
CA TRP A 192 -4.77 20.54 -16.02
C TRP A 192 -4.42 20.90 -14.58
N ILE A 193 -3.23 21.47 -14.36
CA ILE A 193 -2.83 22.03 -13.07
C ILE A 193 -3.77 23.18 -12.69
N GLY A 194 -4.09 24.05 -13.67
CA GLY A 194 -5.05 25.14 -13.48
C GLY A 194 -6.43 24.64 -13.08
N TRP A 195 -6.99 23.65 -13.80
CA TRP A 195 -8.27 23.03 -13.44
C TRP A 195 -8.21 22.39 -12.05
N GLY A 196 -7.12 21.70 -11.71
CA GLY A 196 -6.92 21.12 -10.38
C GLY A 196 -7.01 22.17 -9.27
N PHE A 197 -6.32 23.30 -9.41
CA PHE A 197 -6.38 24.39 -8.42
C PHE A 197 -7.77 25.03 -8.33
N ILE A 198 -8.46 25.25 -9.45
CA ILE A 198 -9.83 25.79 -9.46
C ILE A 198 -10.77 24.82 -8.73
N THR A 199 -10.71 23.53 -9.05
CA THR A 199 -11.54 22.50 -8.40
C THR A 199 -11.26 22.44 -6.90
N ILE A 200 -9.99 22.43 -6.49
CA ILE A 200 -9.61 22.45 -5.07
C ILE A 200 -10.14 23.71 -4.38
N GLY A 201 -10.02 24.89 -5.01
CA GLY A 201 -10.52 26.15 -4.46
C GLY A 201 -12.03 26.15 -4.26
N ILE A 202 -12.78 25.69 -5.26
CA ILE A 202 -14.25 25.55 -5.17
C ILE A 202 -14.61 24.55 -4.06
N LEU A 203 -13.91 23.43 -3.96
CA LEU A 203 -14.16 22.41 -2.95
C LEU A 203 -13.97 22.96 -1.54
N ILE A 204 -12.90 23.74 -1.31
CA ILE A 204 -12.63 24.41 -0.03
C ILE A 204 -13.75 25.40 0.31
N VAL A 205 -14.22 26.20 -0.65
CA VAL A 205 -15.34 27.13 -0.45
C VAL A 205 -16.60 26.37 -0.05
N ILE A 206 -16.89 25.26 -0.72
CA ILE A 206 -18.04 24.42 -0.40
C ILE A 206 -17.92 23.85 1.02
N GLU A 207 -16.80 23.21 1.36
CA GLU A 207 -16.64 22.50 2.64
C GLU A 207 -16.50 23.46 3.83
N ARG A 208 -15.82 24.60 3.65
CA ARG A 208 -15.47 25.51 4.77
C ARG A 208 -16.40 26.71 4.89
N ILE A 209 -17.07 27.12 3.81
CA ILE A 209 -17.99 28.27 3.82
C ILE A 209 -19.43 27.82 3.65
N LEU A 210 -19.78 27.09 2.58
CA LEU A 210 -21.18 26.74 2.33
C LEU A 210 -21.71 25.68 3.28
N TYR A 211 -20.95 24.60 3.51
CA TYR A 211 -21.40 23.45 4.29
C TYR A 211 -21.70 23.79 5.76
N PRO A 212 -20.93 24.67 6.45
CA PRO A 212 -21.27 25.12 7.80
C PRO A 212 -22.52 26.00 7.87
N LEU A 213 -22.82 26.76 6.80
CA LEU A 213 -24.02 27.62 6.72
C LEU A 213 -25.32 26.81 6.60
N ILE A 214 -25.24 25.54 6.21
CA ILE A 214 -26.39 24.65 6.09
C ILE A 214 -26.77 24.11 7.49
N PRO A 215 -28.03 24.28 7.93
CA PRO A 215 -28.53 23.72 9.18
C PRO A 215 -28.30 22.20 9.26
N TYR A 216 -28.03 21.69 10.46
CA TYR A 216 -27.67 20.28 10.64
C TYR A 216 -28.76 19.33 10.17
N GLU A 217 -30.02 19.73 10.35
CA GLU A 217 -31.21 19.01 9.92
C GLU A 217 -31.25 18.81 8.40
N ILE A 218 -30.76 19.80 7.63
CA ILE A 218 -30.81 19.79 6.16
C ILE A 218 -29.65 18.97 5.57
N ARG A 219 -28.52 18.84 6.29
CA ARG A 219 -27.33 18.14 5.78
C ARG A 219 -27.61 16.68 5.37
N ASN A 220 -28.37 15.95 6.19
CA ASN A 220 -28.70 14.55 5.91
C ASN A 220 -29.59 14.39 4.67
N TYR A 221 -30.52 15.33 4.44
CA TYR A 221 -31.35 15.33 3.24
C TYR A 221 -30.53 15.64 1.99
N ILE A 222 -29.57 16.57 2.06
CA ILE A 222 -28.68 16.88 0.93
C ILE A 222 -27.82 15.67 0.56
N GLN A 223 -27.22 14.98 1.54
CA GLN A 223 -26.44 13.77 1.27
C GLN A 223 -27.30 12.68 0.61
N THR A 224 -28.50 12.45 1.13
CA THR A 224 -29.46 11.47 0.57
C THR A 224 -29.90 11.85 -0.85
N LEU A 225 -30.12 13.15 -1.10
CA LEU A 225 -30.47 13.67 -2.42
C LEU A 225 -29.33 13.41 -3.43
N ILE A 226 -28.08 13.71 -3.07
CA ILE A 226 -26.93 13.48 -3.95
C ILE A 226 -26.79 11.98 -4.28
N VAL A 227 -26.84 11.11 -3.26
CA VAL A 227 -26.70 9.66 -3.43
C VAL A 227 -27.83 9.09 -4.28
N SER A 228 -29.08 9.49 -4.03
CA SER A 228 -30.23 9.03 -4.81
C SER A 228 -30.17 9.48 -6.26
N VAL A 229 -29.78 10.73 -6.55
CA VAL A 229 -29.57 11.22 -7.91
C VAL A 229 -28.49 10.42 -8.63
N ILE A 230 -27.36 10.12 -7.97
CA ILE A 230 -26.30 9.26 -8.54
C ILE A 230 -26.84 7.88 -8.90
N PHE A 231 -27.62 7.24 -8.02
CA PHE A 231 -28.21 5.94 -8.29
C PHE A 231 -29.24 5.97 -9.43
N ILE A 232 -30.09 6.99 -9.48
CA ILE A 232 -31.08 7.15 -10.56
C ILE A 232 -30.36 7.32 -11.91
N VAL A 233 -29.39 8.23 -12.00
CA VAL A 233 -28.63 8.46 -13.24
C VAL A 233 -27.83 7.22 -13.63
N GLY A 234 -27.19 6.56 -12.67
CA GLY A 234 -26.47 5.30 -12.89
C GLY A 234 -27.39 4.19 -13.40
N GLY A 235 -28.56 4.04 -12.79
CA GLY A 235 -29.58 3.06 -13.19
C GLY A 235 -30.12 3.32 -14.59
N ILE A 236 -30.47 4.56 -14.91
CA ILE A 236 -30.91 4.94 -16.27
C ILE A 236 -29.81 4.64 -17.29
N LYS A 237 -28.55 5.00 -17.01
CA LYS A 237 -27.41 4.75 -17.90
C LYS A 237 -27.18 3.24 -18.11
N LEU A 238 -27.33 2.43 -17.06
CA LEU A 238 -27.21 0.98 -17.15
C LEU A 238 -28.31 0.36 -18.02
N LEU A 239 -29.57 0.79 -17.83
CA LEU A 239 -30.71 0.33 -18.62
C LEU A 239 -30.60 0.74 -20.11
N ALA A 240 -30.14 1.96 -20.37
CA ALA A 240 -29.93 2.46 -21.73
C ALA A 240 -28.79 1.72 -22.46
N LYS A 241 -27.71 1.36 -21.74
CA LYS A 241 -26.60 0.57 -22.29
C LYS A 241 -27.05 -0.84 -22.72
N ASN A 242 -27.91 -1.47 -21.92
CA ASN A 242 -28.39 -2.83 -22.23
C ASN A 242 -29.31 -2.86 -23.46
N ARG A 243 -30.13 -1.82 -23.69
CA ARG A 243 -30.95 -1.71 -24.90
C ARG A 243 -30.12 -1.59 -26.17
N ARG A 244 -29.10 -0.72 -26.17
CA ARG A 244 -28.20 -0.55 -27.32
C ARG A 244 -27.42 -1.82 -27.67
N GLN A 245 -27.06 -2.62 -26.67
CA GLN A 245 -26.36 -3.89 -26.89
C GLN A 245 -27.28 -4.96 -27.49
N ASN A 246 -28.57 -4.97 -27.12
CA ASN A 246 -29.55 -5.85 -27.75
C ASN A 246 -29.94 -5.41 -29.16
N GLU A 247 -30.05 -4.10 -29.44
CA GLU A 247 -30.35 -3.59 -30.79
C GLU A 247 -29.21 -3.91 -31.77
N ASN A 248 -27.95 -3.68 -31.38
CA ASN A 248 -26.80 -4.02 -32.23
C ASN A 248 -26.67 -5.53 -32.51
N ASN A 249 -26.93 -6.38 -31.51
CA ASN A 249 -26.91 -7.84 -31.72
C ASN A 249 -28.02 -8.33 -32.67
N ILE A 250 -29.14 -7.62 -32.76
CA ILE A 250 -30.25 -7.97 -33.67
C ILE A 250 -29.90 -7.52 -35.10
N GLU A 251 -29.32 -6.34 -35.28
CA GLU A 251 -28.83 -5.85 -36.58
C GLU A 251 -27.69 -6.72 -37.14
N ASP A 252 -26.78 -7.21 -36.28
CA ASP A 252 -25.71 -8.13 -36.69
C ASP A 252 -26.25 -9.50 -37.14
N ILE A 253 -27.34 -10.00 -36.54
CA ILE A 253 -28.00 -11.26 -36.95
C ILE A 253 -28.75 -11.09 -38.27
N GLU A 254 -29.39 -9.95 -38.51
CA GLU A 254 -30.08 -9.66 -39.78
C GLU A 254 -29.09 -9.48 -40.95
N ASN A 255 -27.91 -8.89 -40.73
CA ASN A 255 -26.88 -8.78 -41.77
C ASN A 255 -26.25 -10.14 -42.15
N ILE A 256 -26.07 -11.06 -41.19
CA ILE A 256 -25.53 -12.40 -41.47
C ILE A 256 -26.55 -13.25 -42.25
N GLY A 257 -27.85 -13.04 -42.03
CA GLY A 257 -28.91 -13.76 -42.75
C GLY A 257 -29.22 -13.23 -44.16
N GLY A 258 -28.71 -12.06 -44.53
CA GLY A 258 -28.96 -11.42 -45.82
C GLY A 258 -27.88 -11.67 -46.89
N GLU A 259 -26.71 -12.17 -46.53
CA GLU A 259 -25.62 -12.47 -47.47
C GLU A 259 -25.72 -13.86 -48.12
N ASP A 260 -26.56 -14.76 -47.62
CA ASP A 260 -26.71 -16.14 -48.15
C ASP A 260 -27.77 -16.28 -49.27
N ASP A 261 -28.50 -15.20 -49.61
CA ASP A 261 -29.61 -15.22 -50.58
C ASP A 261 -29.29 -14.53 -51.94
N GLU A 262 -28.06 -14.05 -52.16
CA GLU A 262 -27.59 -13.49 -53.44
C GLU A 262 -26.39 -14.28 -54.03
N GLU A 263 -26.62 -15.50 -54.54
CA GLU A 263 -25.78 -16.14 -55.57
C GLU A 263 -26.58 -17.02 -56.54
#